data_AF-A0A1N6DUI7-F1
#
_entry.id   AF-A0A1N6DUI7-F1
#
_cell.length_a   1.000
_cell.length_b   1.000
_cell.length_c   1.000
_cell.angle_alpha   90.00
_cell.angle_beta   90.00
_cell.angle_gamma   90.00
#
_symmetry.space_group_name_H-M   'P 1'
#
loop_
_entity.id
_entity.type
_entity.pdbx_description
1 polymer ?
#
loop_
_entity_poly.entity_id
_entity_poly.type
_entity_poly.pdbx_seq_one_letter_code
_entity_poly.pdbx_strand_id
1 'polypeptide(L)'
;MAARAPEGDLVTAGELGDWLGLTANRVHALGRDGVLPRSPEKRYPLRASVAAYCDHARSLAKGKAADNALAEEKVRLAREQADKIALQNAAARGELLDSREVANEWRSVVVDLRAAILAVPSRVASRLGFDRKETAALDSEIRDAMEAIADDR
;
A
#
# COMPACT_ATOMS: atom_id res chain seq x y z
N MET A 1 39.04 -30.57 -27.07
CA MET A 1 39.23 -31.99 -26.68
C MET A 1 38.07 -32.40 -25.81
N ALA A 2 37.13 -33.17 -26.33
CA ALA A 2 35.98 -33.66 -25.57
C ALA A 2 36.47 -34.62 -24.48
N ALA A 3 36.30 -34.24 -23.21
CA ALA A 3 36.58 -35.11 -22.08
C ALA A 3 35.67 -36.34 -22.18
N ARG A 4 36.27 -37.49 -22.49
CA ARG A 4 35.59 -38.79 -22.47
C ARG A 4 35.16 -39.05 -21.03
N ALA A 5 33.86 -38.90 -20.76
CA ALA A 5 33.29 -39.33 -19.48
C ALA A 5 33.58 -40.83 -19.32
N PRO A 6 33.99 -41.30 -18.12
CA PRO A 6 34.28 -42.71 -17.92
C PRO A 6 33.03 -43.54 -18.28
N GLU A 7 33.21 -44.57 -19.11
CA GLU A 7 32.15 -45.41 -19.69
C GLU A 7 31.25 -46.11 -18.65
N GLY A 8 31.58 -46.01 -17.35
CA GLY A 8 30.76 -46.51 -16.23
C GLY A 8 29.76 -45.53 -15.61
N ASP A 9 29.62 -44.30 -16.12
CA ASP A 9 28.77 -43.25 -15.50
C ASP A 9 27.53 -42.90 -16.34
N LEU A 10 27.22 -43.69 -17.39
CA LEU A 10 26.06 -43.49 -18.27
C LEU A 10 24.86 -44.31 -17.82
N VAL A 11 23.82 -43.61 -17.36
CA VAL A 11 22.57 -44.21 -16.87
C VAL A 11 21.43 -44.06 -17.88
N THR A 12 20.44 -44.94 -17.75
CA THR A 12 19.16 -44.84 -18.46
C THR A 12 18.30 -43.70 -17.90
N ALA A 13 17.26 -43.30 -18.63
CA ALA A 13 16.33 -42.28 -18.17
C ALA A 13 15.51 -42.71 -16.93
N GLY A 14 15.28 -44.02 -16.77
CA GLY A 14 14.61 -44.59 -15.60
C GLY A 14 15.49 -44.45 -14.36
N GLU A 15 16.72 -44.94 -14.43
CA GLU A 15 17.70 -44.83 -13.34
C GLU A 15 17.95 -43.36 -12.97
N LEU A 16 18.19 -42.47 -13.94
CA LEU A 16 18.35 -41.04 -13.64
C LEU A 16 17.08 -40.42 -13.02
N GLY A 17 15.91 -40.89 -13.45
CA GLY A 17 14.62 -40.50 -12.87
C GLY A 17 14.52 -40.86 -11.39
N ASP A 18 14.94 -42.07 -11.02
CA ASP A 18 14.95 -42.53 -9.62
C ASP A 18 15.84 -41.65 -8.72
N TRP A 19 17.00 -41.23 -9.23
CA TRP A 19 17.90 -40.32 -8.51
C TRP A 19 17.33 -38.90 -8.36
N LEU A 20 16.62 -38.40 -9.37
CA LEU A 20 16.12 -37.01 -9.42
C LEU A 20 14.67 -36.86 -8.94
N GLY A 21 13.97 -37.96 -8.66
CA GLY A 21 12.54 -37.96 -8.34
C GLY A 21 11.66 -37.58 -9.54
N LEU A 22 12.08 -37.95 -10.76
CA LEU A 22 11.41 -37.62 -12.02
C LEU A 22 10.96 -38.87 -12.76
N THR A 23 9.90 -38.75 -13.55
CA THR A 23 9.54 -39.82 -14.49
C THR A 23 10.54 -39.89 -15.65
N ALA A 24 10.76 -41.09 -16.21
CA ALA A 24 11.62 -41.26 -17.38
C ALA A 24 11.19 -40.38 -18.57
N ASN A 25 9.88 -40.16 -18.74
CA ASN A 25 9.33 -39.24 -19.73
C ASN A 25 9.79 -37.79 -19.49
N ARG A 26 9.83 -37.34 -18.23
CA ARG A 26 10.29 -35.99 -17.89
C ARG A 26 11.80 -35.85 -18.11
N VAL A 27 12.59 -36.87 -17.79
CA VAL A 27 14.03 -36.92 -18.10
C VAL A 27 14.29 -36.83 -19.61
N HIS A 28 13.50 -37.55 -20.41
CA HIS A 28 13.57 -37.46 -21.87
C HIS A 28 13.18 -36.09 -22.41
N ALA A 29 12.15 -35.45 -21.84
CA ALA A 29 11.77 -34.09 -22.20
C ALA A 29 12.92 -33.11 -21.90
N LEU A 30 13.45 -33.12 -20.68
CA LEU A 30 14.57 -32.25 -20.29
C LEU A 30 15.84 -32.48 -21.13
N GLY A 31 16.12 -33.72 -21.53
CA GLY A 31 17.21 -34.01 -22.46
C GLY A 31 16.94 -33.55 -23.90
N ARG A 32 15.67 -33.52 -24.34
CA ARG A 32 15.29 -32.97 -25.66
C ARG A 32 15.35 -31.44 -25.66
N ASP A 33 14.95 -30.83 -24.55
CA ASP A 33 14.96 -29.38 -24.32
C ASP A 33 16.37 -28.84 -24.07
N GLY A 34 17.40 -29.70 -24.11
CA GLY A 34 18.81 -29.34 -23.97
C GLY A 34 19.25 -29.04 -22.54
N VAL A 35 18.38 -29.28 -21.54
CA VAL A 35 18.68 -29.05 -20.13
C VAL A 35 19.60 -30.13 -19.56
N LEU A 36 19.39 -31.40 -19.94
CA LEU A 36 20.23 -32.51 -19.51
C LEU A 36 21.19 -32.93 -20.63
N PRO A 37 22.48 -33.14 -20.35
CA PRO A 37 23.41 -33.69 -21.33
C PRO A 37 22.96 -35.11 -21.72
N ARG A 38 22.93 -35.39 -23.02
CA ARG A 38 22.42 -36.65 -23.57
C ARG A 38 23.41 -37.22 -24.60
N SER A 39 23.73 -38.51 -24.46
CA SER A 39 24.52 -39.28 -25.42
C SER A 39 23.71 -39.64 -26.68
N PRO A 40 24.35 -39.87 -27.84
CA PRO A 40 23.70 -40.40 -29.05
C PRO A 40 22.86 -41.66 -28.79
N GLU A 41 23.25 -42.50 -27.83
CA GLU A 41 22.55 -43.73 -27.46
C GLU A 41 21.38 -43.51 -26.47
N LYS A 42 20.93 -42.26 -26.31
CA LYS A 42 19.86 -41.88 -25.36
C LYS A 42 20.19 -42.21 -23.89
N ARG A 43 21.48 -42.28 -23.54
CA ARG A 43 21.98 -42.41 -22.17
C ARG A 43 22.41 -41.06 -21.60
N TYR A 44 22.49 -40.98 -20.28
CA TYR A 44 22.76 -39.74 -19.55
C TYR A 44 23.96 -39.90 -18.62
N PRO A 45 24.97 -39.02 -18.68
CA PRO A 45 26.08 -39.04 -17.73
C PRO A 45 25.60 -38.59 -16.35
N LEU A 46 25.52 -39.52 -15.39
CA LEU A 46 24.85 -39.34 -14.11
C LEU A 46 25.27 -38.06 -13.39
N ARG A 47 26.58 -37.87 -13.14
CA ARG A 47 27.09 -36.70 -12.41
C ARG A 47 26.78 -35.38 -13.11
N ALA A 48 27.00 -35.33 -14.43
CA ALA A 48 26.77 -34.12 -15.21
C ALA A 48 25.26 -33.80 -15.33
N SER A 49 24.42 -34.81 -15.46
CA SER A 49 22.96 -34.66 -15.49
C SER A 49 22.39 -34.19 -14.16
N VAL A 50 22.88 -34.71 -13.03
CA VAL A 50 22.46 -34.23 -11.70
C VAL A 50 22.85 -32.77 -11.51
N ALA A 51 24.08 -32.38 -11.83
CA ALA A 51 24.53 -31.00 -11.73
C ALA A 51 23.68 -30.04 -12.60
N ALA A 52 23.47 -30.40 -13.87
CA ALA A 52 22.66 -29.62 -14.80
C ALA A 52 21.20 -29.48 -14.35
N TYR A 53 20.62 -30.55 -13.78
CA TYR A 53 19.28 -30.49 -13.19
C TYR A 53 19.22 -29.56 -11.98
N CYS A 54 20.20 -29.63 -11.08
CA CYS A 54 20.28 -28.76 -9.91
C CYS A 54 20.43 -27.27 -10.29
N ASP A 55 21.16 -26.97 -11.37
CA ASP A 55 21.24 -25.60 -11.92
C ASP A 55 19.89 -25.14 -12.49
N HIS A 56 19.24 -26.00 -13.27
CA HIS A 56 17.92 -25.72 -13.83
C HIS A 56 16.84 -25.53 -12.76
N ALA A 57 16.80 -26.38 -11.74
CA ALA A 57 15.86 -26.27 -10.64
C ALA A 57 16.06 -24.95 -9.87
N ARG A 58 17.32 -24.53 -9.66
CA ARG A 58 17.64 -23.24 -9.04
C ARG A 58 17.22 -22.05 -9.89
N SER A 59 17.38 -22.11 -11.21
CA SER A 59 16.95 -21.03 -12.10
C SER A 59 15.42 -20.88 -12.14
N LEU A 60 14.68 -22.00 -12.17
CA LEU A 60 13.22 -22.00 -12.06
C LEU A 60 12.73 -21.45 -10.72
N ALA A 61 13.38 -21.85 -9.61
CA ALA A 61 13.04 -21.35 -8.27
C ALA A 61 13.26 -19.83 -8.16
N LYS A 62 14.33 -19.29 -8.75
CA LYS A 62 14.57 -17.84 -8.83
C LYS A 62 13.50 -17.11 -9.65
N GLY A 63 13.11 -17.65 -10.80
CA GLY A 63 12.03 -17.09 -11.62
C GLY A 63 10.70 -17.06 -10.86
N LYS A 64 10.32 -18.16 -10.21
CA LYS A 64 9.10 -18.25 -9.40
C LYS A 64 9.12 -17.28 -8.21
N ALA A 65 10.26 -17.10 -7.56
CA ALA A 65 10.40 -16.14 -6.47
C ALA A 65 10.19 -14.70 -6.96
N ALA A 66 10.75 -14.34 -8.12
CA ALA A 66 10.54 -13.03 -8.74
C ALA A 66 9.07 -12.82 -9.16
N ASP A 67 8.44 -13.83 -9.75
CA ASP A 67 7.02 -13.78 -10.14
C ASP A 67 6.09 -13.63 -8.92
N ASN A 68 6.38 -14.34 -7.83
CA ASN A 68 5.64 -14.22 -6.58
C ASN A 68 5.78 -12.82 -5.97
N ALA A 69 7.00 -12.27 -5.91
CA ALA A 69 7.21 -10.91 -5.43
C ALA A 69 6.46 -9.88 -6.28
N LEU A 70 6.48 -10.03 -7.62
CA LEU A 70 5.71 -9.18 -8.52
C LEU A 70 4.18 -9.33 -8.30
N ALA A 71 3.70 -10.54 -8.03
CA ALA A 71 2.29 -10.77 -7.72
C ALA A 71 1.88 -10.11 -6.40
N GLU A 72 2.70 -10.22 -5.35
CA GLU A 72 2.47 -9.56 -4.05
C GLU A 72 2.41 -8.04 -4.20
N GLU A 73 3.35 -7.45 -4.95
CA GLU A 73 3.39 -6.02 -5.26
C GLU A 73 2.12 -5.56 -6.01
N LYS A 74 1.66 -6.35 -6.99
CA LYS A 74 0.41 -6.07 -7.71
C LYS A 74 -0.81 -6.12 -6.80
N VAL A 75 -0.86 -7.08 -5.87
CA VAL A 75 -1.95 -7.15 -4.87
C VAL A 75 -1.93 -5.92 -3.97
N ARG A 76 -0.74 -5.49 -3.51
CA ARG A 76 -0.63 -4.25 -2.72
C ARG A 76 -1.11 -3.04 -3.50
N LEU A 77 -0.67 -2.87 -4.74
CA LEU A 77 -1.11 -1.77 -5.60
C LEU A 77 -2.63 -1.79 -5.82
N ALA A 78 -3.23 -2.95 -6.05
CA ALA A 78 -4.67 -3.08 -6.24
C ALA A 78 -5.47 -2.66 -4.98
N ARG A 79 -4.95 -2.95 -3.78
CA ARG A 79 -5.55 -2.49 -2.52
C ARG A 79 -5.50 -0.96 -2.40
N GLU A 80 -4.33 -0.36 -2.60
CA GLU A 80 -4.17 1.11 -2.57
C GLU A 80 -5.07 1.81 -3.61
N GLN A 81 -5.24 1.21 -4.79
CA GLN A 81 -6.16 1.70 -5.82
C GLN A 81 -7.63 1.57 -5.39
N ALA A 82 -8.01 0.46 -4.77
CA ALA A 82 -9.36 0.27 -4.24
C ALA A 82 -9.68 1.30 -3.14
N ASP A 83 -8.74 1.55 -2.23
CA ASP A 83 -8.89 2.52 -1.16
C ASP A 83 -9.00 3.95 -1.71
N LYS A 84 -8.18 4.29 -2.71
CA LYS A 84 -8.30 5.57 -3.43
C LYS A 84 -9.69 5.75 -4.04
N ILE A 85 -10.22 4.73 -4.72
CA ILE A 85 -11.55 4.79 -5.33
C ILE A 85 -12.64 4.89 -4.24
N ALA A 86 -12.50 4.16 -3.14
CA ALA A 86 -13.43 4.22 -2.02
C ALA A 86 -13.49 5.62 -1.41
N LEU A 87 -12.34 6.26 -1.19
CA LEU A 87 -12.25 7.65 -0.70
C LEU A 87 -12.84 8.65 -1.69
N GLN A 88 -12.56 8.50 -2.99
CA GLN A 88 -13.16 9.33 -4.04
C GLN A 88 -14.69 9.20 -4.05
N ASN A 89 -15.21 7.98 -3.91
CA ASN A 89 -16.65 7.73 -3.84
C ASN A 89 -17.28 8.33 -2.57
N ALA A 90 -16.61 8.21 -1.41
CA ALA A 90 -17.08 8.81 -0.16
C ALA A 90 -17.13 10.35 -0.26
N ALA A 91 -16.10 10.97 -0.83
CA ALA A 91 -16.11 12.40 -1.13
C ALA A 91 -17.24 12.80 -2.09
N ALA A 92 -17.44 12.03 -3.18
CA ALA A 92 -18.51 12.30 -4.15
C ALA A 92 -19.93 12.15 -3.54
N ARG A 93 -20.09 11.30 -2.52
CA ARG A 93 -21.34 11.17 -1.75
C ARG A 93 -21.51 12.25 -0.67
N GLY A 94 -20.50 13.09 -0.45
CA GLY A 94 -20.53 14.12 0.61
C GLY A 94 -20.33 13.56 2.02
N GLU A 95 -19.72 12.37 2.17
CA GLU A 95 -19.43 11.75 3.46
C GLU A 95 -18.16 12.30 4.12
N LEU A 96 -17.35 13.04 3.36
CA LEU A 96 -16.09 13.64 3.79
C LEU A 96 -16.19 15.16 3.72
N LEU A 97 -15.73 15.82 4.77
CA LEU A 97 -15.57 17.27 4.81
C LEU A 97 -14.09 17.62 4.86
N ASP A 98 -13.68 18.63 4.10
CA ASP A 98 -12.32 19.16 4.21
C ASP A 98 -12.19 19.90 5.54
N SER A 99 -11.26 19.44 6.38
CA SER A 99 -11.08 19.98 7.74
C SER A 99 -10.63 21.44 7.73
N ARG A 100 -9.91 21.89 6.70
CA ARG A 100 -9.47 23.29 6.56
C ARG A 100 -10.63 24.17 6.14
N GLU A 101 -11.46 23.70 5.21
CA GLU A 101 -12.68 24.40 4.81
C GLU A 101 -13.61 24.58 6.01
N VAL A 102 -13.92 23.49 6.72
CA VAL A 102 -14.74 23.53 7.94
C VAL A 102 -14.17 24.48 8.98
N ALA A 103 -12.86 24.43 9.24
CA ALA A 103 -12.22 25.32 10.21
C ALA A 103 -12.27 26.80 9.79
N ASN A 104 -12.15 27.09 8.49
CA ASN A 104 -12.24 28.47 7.97
C ASN A 104 -13.66 29.02 8.06
N GLU A 105 -14.66 28.23 7.69
CA GLU A 105 -16.07 28.60 7.82
C GLU A 105 -16.44 28.85 9.28
N TRP A 106 -16.07 27.94 10.18
CA TRP A 106 -16.28 28.14 11.61
C TRP A 106 -15.56 29.38 12.16
N ARG A 107 -14.34 29.67 11.69
CA ARG A 107 -13.63 30.88 12.06
C ARG A 107 -14.39 32.13 11.62
N SER A 108 -14.94 32.16 10.40
CA SER A 108 -15.76 33.26 9.92
C SER A 108 -16.98 33.47 10.80
N VAL A 109 -17.74 32.39 11.06
CA VAL A 109 -18.94 32.42 11.92
C VAL A 109 -18.61 32.97 13.31
N VAL A 110 -17.50 32.54 13.92
CA VAL A 110 -17.10 33.00 15.26
C VAL A 110 -16.67 34.47 15.25
N VAL A 111 -15.98 34.93 14.21
CA VAL A 111 -15.58 36.34 14.07
C VAL A 111 -16.81 37.23 13.91
N ASP A 112 -17.76 36.86 13.06
CA ASP A 112 -19.00 37.59 12.84
C ASP A 112 -19.85 37.64 14.11
N LEU A 113 -19.96 36.50 14.81
CA LEU A 113 -20.64 36.42 16.10
C LEU A 113 -20.01 37.37 17.13
N ARG A 114 -18.68 37.36 17.26
CA ARG A 114 -17.96 38.26 18.18
C ARG A 114 -18.23 39.72 17.85
N ALA A 115 -18.18 40.10 16.58
CA ALA A 115 -18.48 41.46 16.16
C ALA A 115 -19.93 41.85 16.47
N ALA A 116 -20.89 40.96 16.22
CA ALA A 116 -22.31 41.19 16.50
C ALA A 116 -22.61 41.38 17.99
N ILE A 117 -21.94 40.60 18.85
CA ILE A 117 -22.01 40.68 20.32
C ILE A 117 -21.38 42.00 20.81
N LEU A 118 -20.16 42.33 20.36
CA LEU A 118 -19.47 43.56 20.77
C LEU A 118 -20.20 44.85 20.33
N ALA A 119 -21.08 44.76 19.34
CA ALA A 119 -21.92 45.88 18.93
C ALA A 119 -23.21 46.04 19.77
N VAL A 120 -23.54 45.08 20.65
CA VAL A 120 -24.75 45.13 21.50
C VAL A 120 -24.78 46.38 22.40
N PRO A 121 -23.73 46.75 23.16
CA PRO A 121 -23.79 47.89 24.07
C PRO A 121 -24.18 49.20 23.36
N SER A 122 -23.56 49.47 22.21
CA SER A 122 -23.86 50.66 21.40
C SER A 122 -25.30 50.69 20.88
N ARG A 123 -25.82 49.55 20.40
CA ARG A 123 -27.22 49.45 19.94
C ARG A 123 -28.22 49.64 21.08
N VAL A 124 -27.96 49.04 22.24
CA VAL A 124 -28.80 49.17 23.43
C VAL A 124 -28.79 50.61 23.93
N ALA A 125 -27.62 51.23 24.05
CA ALA A 125 -27.47 52.61 24.47
C ALA A 125 -28.23 53.57 23.55
N SER A 126 -28.12 53.37 22.24
CA SER A 126 -28.83 54.19 21.25
C SER A 126 -30.35 54.02 21.32
N ARG A 127 -30.85 52.82 21.68
CA ARG A 127 -32.28 52.51 21.76
C ARG A 127 -32.94 52.96 23.07
N LEU A 128 -32.20 52.87 24.18
CA LEU A 128 -32.72 53.13 25.53
C LEU A 128 -32.25 54.45 26.14
N GLY A 129 -31.34 55.16 25.46
CA GLY A 129 -30.80 56.44 25.91
C GLY A 129 -29.79 56.31 27.06
N PHE A 130 -29.00 55.24 27.09
CA PHE A 130 -28.00 55.04 28.14
C PHE A 130 -26.92 56.11 28.11
N ASP A 131 -26.46 56.51 29.29
CA ASP A 131 -25.29 57.36 29.42
C ASP A 131 -23.97 56.58 29.18
N ARG A 132 -22.85 57.29 29.22
CA ARG A 132 -21.52 56.69 29.00
C ARG A 132 -21.19 55.61 30.04
N LYS A 133 -21.59 55.80 31.30
CA LYS A 133 -21.26 54.89 32.39
C LYS A 133 -22.07 53.60 32.28
N GLU A 134 -23.36 53.71 31.97
CA GLU A 134 -24.26 52.58 31.74
C GLU A 134 -23.81 51.75 30.53
N THR A 135 -23.43 52.42 29.43
CA THR A 135 -22.90 51.75 28.23
C THR A 135 -21.60 51.00 28.51
N ALA A 136 -20.68 51.61 29.29
CA ALA A 136 -19.42 50.99 29.67
C ALA A 136 -19.61 49.78 30.60
N ALA A 137 -20.56 49.85 31.54
CA ALA A 137 -20.88 48.73 32.43
C ALA A 137 -21.39 47.51 31.62
N LEU A 138 -22.26 47.75 30.63
CA LEU A 138 -22.76 46.69 29.75
C LEU A 138 -21.67 46.11 28.84
N ASP A 139 -20.76 46.94 28.29
CA ASP A 139 -19.63 46.45 27.49
C ASP A 139 -18.68 45.57 28.33
N SER A 140 -18.39 45.97 29.58
CA SER A 140 -17.58 45.17 30.50
C SER A 140 -18.23 43.82 30.77
N GLU A 141 -19.50 43.79 31.18
CA GLU A 141 -20.22 42.55 31.49
C GLU A 141 -20.25 41.58 30.31
N ILE A 142 -20.45 42.09 29.08
CA ILE A 142 -20.43 41.25 27.87
C ILE A 142 -19.04 40.67 27.61
N ARG A 143 -17.97 41.44 27.84
CA ARG A 143 -16.60 40.95 27.68
C ARG A 143 -16.25 39.91 28.73
N ASP A 144 -16.61 40.15 29.99
CA ASP A 144 -16.39 39.23 31.10
C ASP A 144 -17.12 37.90 30.84
N ALA A 145 -18.37 37.96 30.36
CA ALA A 145 -19.12 36.76 29.96
C ALA A 145 -18.48 36.00 28.79
N MET A 146 -17.94 36.72 27.78
CA MET A 146 -17.22 36.09 26.68
C MET A 146 -15.90 35.45 27.11
N GLU A 147 -15.18 36.06 28.07
CA GLU A 147 -13.92 35.55 28.61
C GLU A 147 -14.14 34.31 29.46
N ALA A 148 -15.19 34.30 30.31
CA ALA A 148 -15.59 33.12 31.07
C ALA A 148 -15.88 31.89 30.18
N ILE A 149 -16.48 32.09 28.99
CA ILE A 149 -16.73 31.00 28.02
C ILE A 149 -15.43 30.55 27.32
N ALA A 150 -14.46 31.45 27.16
CA ALA A 150 -13.18 31.12 26.55
C ALA A 150 -12.31 30.26 27.47
N ASP A 151 -12.39 30.50 28.78
CA ASP A 151 -11.61 29.80 29.81
C ASP A 151 -12.20 28.44 30.25
N ASP A 152 -13.46 28.16 29.92
CA ASP A 152 -14.15 26.89 30.26
C ASP A 152 -13.78 25.72 29.30
N ARG A 153 -12.56 25.74 28.75
CA ARG A 153 -12.06 24.74 27.78
C ARG A 153 -10.64 24.26 28.08
#